data_AF-A0A4Q4CUP4-F1
#
_entry.id   AF-A0A4Q4CUP4-F1
#
_cell.length_a   1.000
_cell.length_b   1.000
_cell.length_c   1.000
_cell.angle_alpha   90.00
_cell.angle_beta   90.00
_cell.angle_gamma   90.00
#
_symmetry.space_group_name_H-M   'P 1'
#
loop_
_entity.id
_entity.type
_entity.pdbx_description
1 polymer ?
#
loop_
_entity_poly.entity_id
_entity_poly.type
_entity_poly.pdbx_seq_one_letter_code
_entity_poly.pdbx_strand_id
1 'polypeptide(L)'
;MSDQLFAPGFKSSPWWWEAAEPPQRDNALPDKAAVVVVGGGYAGLSAALTLRRLGQQVVVLDAERIGWGASSRNGGMVSGGLKVAGTGLEQAHGPEQAKQIALAAAASLPFIEETIAREEIDCDYIRCGRYAAAWSPGHYRAMAEKAPLLAELTGLPTEML
;
A
#
# COMPACT_ATOMS: atom_id res chain seq x y z
N MET A 1 33.20 -20.80 16.87
CA MET A 1 32.60 -20.21 15.66
C MET A 1 31.71 -19.09 16.17
N SER A 2 31.75 -17.89 15.59
CA SER A 2 30.96 -16.76 16.09
C SER A 2 29.47 -17.04 15.89
N ASP A 3 28.70 -17.11 16.98
CA ASP A 3 27.24 -17.33 16.99
C ASP A 3 26.42 -16.14 16.44
N GLN A 4 27.06 -15.16 15.80
CA GLN A 4 26.39 -13.98 15.27
C GLN A 4 26.04 -14.14 13.79
N LEU A 5 24.78 -14.47 13.54
CA LEU A 5 24.17 -14.50 12.20
C LEU A 5 23.98 -13.09 11.60
N PHE A 6 23.91 -12.06 12.45
CA PHE A 6 23.58 -10.70 12.05
C PHE A 6 24.81 -9.80 11.99
N ALA A 7 24.81 -8.89 11.01
CA ALA A 7 25.84 -7.85 10.90
C ALA A 7 25.82 -6.91 12.12
N PRO A 8 26.97 -6.33 12.49
CA PRO A 8 27.02 -5.28 13.52
C PRO A 8 26.02 -4.16 13.21
N GLY A 9 25.20 -3.79 14.20
CA GLY A 9 24.19 -2.75 14.06
C GLY A 9 22.85 -3.20 13.49
N PHE A 10 22.61 -4.51 13.32
CA PHE A 10 21.29 -5.02 12.97
C PHE A 10 20.23 -4.58 13.99
N LYS A 11 19.10 -4.05 13.48
CA LYS A 11 17.90 -3.72 14.26
C LYS A 11 16.73 -4.54 13.73
N SER A 12 15.94 -5.11 14.63
CA SER A 12 14.68 -5.79 14.29
C SER A 12 13.49 -4.84 14.17
N SER A 13 13.65 -3.58 14.62
CA SER A 13 12.65 -2.53 14.47
C SER A 13 12.63 -2.00 13.03
N PRO A 14 11.46 -1.57 12.52
CA PRO A 14 11.37 -0.98 11.19
C PRO A 14 12.14 0.35 11.14
N TRP A 15 12.83 0.62 10.02
CA TRP A 15 13.65 1.83 9.86
C TRP A 15 12.84 3.12 10.08
N TRP A 16 11.61 3.18 9.55
CA TRP A 16 10.72 4.34 9.69
C TRP A 16 10.34 4.66 11.14
N TRP A 17 10.41 3.69 12.06
CA TRP A 17 10.05 3.92 13.46
C TRP A 17 11.07 4.75 14.21
N GLU A 18 12.28 4.93 13.66
CA GLU A 18 13.27 5.83 14.25
C GLU A 18 12.81 7.31 14.17
N ALA A 19 12.01 7.65 13.15
CA ALA A 19 11.44 8.99 12.99
C ALA A 19 9.95 9.06 13.38
N ALA A 20 9.21 7.97 13.19
CA ALA A 20 7.76 7.92 13.37
C ALA A 20 7.31 6.58 13.99
N GLU A 21 7.69 6.34 15.24
CA GLU A 21 7.23 5.15 15.97
C GLU A 21 5.70 5.21 16.18
N PRO A 22 4.96 4.12 15.90
CA PRO A 22 3.53 4.12 16.12
C PRO A 22 3.18 4.30 17.60
N PRO A 23 2.22 5.19 17.93
CA PRO A 23 1.85 5.44 19.31
C PRO A 23 1.21 4.19 19.92
N GLN A 24 1.56 3.91 21.18
CA GLN A 24 0.84 2.93 21.98
C GLN A 24 -0.49 3.55 22.45
N ARG A 25 -1.59 2.81 22.28
CA ARG A 25 -2.92 3.23 22.71
C ARG A 25 -3.55 2.13 23.55
N ASP A 26 -3.61 2.36 24.85
CA ASP A 26 -4.26 1.46 25.80
C ASP A 26 -5.64 2.01 26.18
N ASN A 27 -6.52 2.10 25.18
CA ASN A 27 -7.90 2.52 25.40
C ASN A 27 -8.71 1.36 26.00
N ALA A 28 -9.56 1.66 26.98
CA ALA A 28 -10.54 0.69 27.46
C ALA A 28 -11.46 0.26 26.30
N LEU A 29 -11.64 -1.05 26.15
CA LEU A 29 -12.54 -1.59 25.14
C LEU A 29 -13.99 -1.33 25.57
N PRO A 30 -14.86 -0.85 24.65
CA PRO A 30 -16.28 -0.77 24.96
C PRO A 30 -16.89 -2.17 25.05
N ASP A 31 -17.91 -2.32 25.89
CA ASP A 31 -18.63 -3.60 26.04
C ASP A 31 -19.35 -4.05 24.75
N LYS A 32 -19.65 -3.09 23.86
CA LYS A 32 -20.32 -3.34 22.59
C LYS A 32 -19.89 -2.35 21.51
N ALA A 33 -19.89 -2.80 20.26
CA ALA A 33 -19.69 -1.97 19.08
C ALA A 33 -20.59 -2.46 17.94
N ALA A 34 -21.07 -1.54 17.10
CA ALA A 34 -21.86 -1.89 15.91
C ALA A 34 -20.98 -2.56 14.84
N VAL A 35 -19.75 -2.07 14.68
CA VAL A 35 -18.75 -2.65 13.78
C VAL A 35 -17.41 -2.75 14.50
N VAL A 36 -16.77 -3.91 14.36
CA VAL A 36 -15.40 -4.16 14.83
C VAL A 36 -14.52 -4.48 13.63
N VAL A 37 -13.43 -3.75 13.47
CA VAL A 37 -12.37 -4.02 12.50
C VAL A 37 -11.21 -4.67 13.24
N VAL A 38 -10.82 -5.85 12.80
CA VAL A 38 -9.67 -6.59 13.36
C VAL A 38 -8.47 -6.38 12.46
N GLY A 39 -7.44 -5.72 12.99
CA GLY A 39 -6.21 -5.30 12.31
C GLY A 39 -6.13 -3.78 12.13
N GLY A 40 -5.13 -3.17 12.77
CA GLY A 40 -4.80 -1.75 12.75
C GLY A 40 -3.77 -1.36 11.69
N GLY A 41 -3.63 -2.13 10.61
CA GLY A 41 -2.86 -1.73 9.43
C GLY A 41 -3.63 -0.72 8.55
N TYR A 42 -2.98 -0.16 7.52
CA TYR A 42 -3.62 0.85 6.65
C TYR A 42 -4.90 0.33 5.98
N ALA A 43 -5.02 -0.97 5.70
CA ALA A 43 -6.24 -1.55 5.13
C ALA A 43 -7.41 -1.51 6.12
N GLY A 44 -7.17 -1.93 7.38
CA GLY A 44 -8.19 -1.88 8.44
C GLY A 44 -8.54 -0.44 8.82
N LEU A 45 -7.54 0.44 8.93
CA LEU A 45 -7.77 1.86 9.18
C LEU A 45 -8.51 2.55 8.04
N SER A 46 -8.20 2.22 6.78
CA SER A 46 -8.94 2.73 5.62
C SER A 46 -10.40 2.26 5.65
N ALA A 47 -10.67 1.00 5.98
CA ALA A 47 -12.03 0.49 6.12
C ALA A 47 -12.77 1.20 7.27
N ALA A 48 -12.13 1.35 8.43
CA ALA A 48 -12.70 2.03 9.58
C ALA A 48 -13.02 3.51 9.27
N LEU A 49 -12.11 4.22 8.60
CA LEU A 49 -12.30 5.60 8.19
C LEU A 49 -13.48 5.74 7.22
N THR A 50 -13.57 4.88 6.22
CA THR A 50 -14.71 4.86 5.28
C THR A 50 -16.03 4.63 6.01
N LEU A 51 -16.08 3.66 6.92
CA LEU A 51 -17.29 3.39 7.72
C LEU A 51 -17.66 4.57 8.63
N ARG A 52 -16.67 5.22 9.26
CA ARG A 52 -16.88 6.44 10.07
C ARG A 52 -17.47 7.56 9.22
N ARG A 53 -16.98 7.78 8.00
CA ARG A 53 -17.54 8.77 7.05
C ARG A 53 -18.99 8.46 6.66
N LEU A 54 -19.38 7.19 6.67
CA LEU A 54 -20.77 6.74 6.46
C LEU A 54 -21.63 6.79 7.74
N GLY A 55 -21.15 7.44 8.80
CA GLY A 55 -21.89 7.65 10.04
C GLY A 55 -21.87 6.46 11.01
N GLN A 56 -21.10 5.39 10.72
CA GLN A 56 -21.03 4.23 11.59
C GLN A 56 -20.13 4.49 12.80
N GLN A 57 -20.43 3.83 13.92
CA GLN A 57 -19.49 3.71 15.04
C GLN A 57 -18.64 2.46 14.87
N VAL A 58 -17.32 2.63 14.89
CA VAL A 58 -16.37 1.56 14.56
C VAL A 58 -15.31 1.48 15.65
N VAL A 59 -15.02 0.26 16.09
CA VAL A 59 -13.88 -0.05 16.95
C VAL A 59 -12.83 -0.77 16.11
N VAL A 60 -11.57 -0.32 16.18
CA VAL A 60 -10.43 -1.00 15.58
C VAL A 60 -9.66 -1.69 16.69
N LEU A 61 -9.44 -3.00 16.53
CA LEU A 61 -8.65 -3.82 17.44
C LEU A 61 -7.40 -4.30 16.72
N ASP A 62 -6.26 -4.25 17.39
CA ASP A 62 -5.03 -4.89 16.94
C ASP A 62 -4.43 -5.65 18.13
N ALA A 63 -3.76 -6.76 17.85
CA ALA A 63 -3.04 -7.51 18.88
C ALA A 63 -1.76 -6.79 19.32
N GLU A 64 -1.28 -5.86 18.50
CA GLU A 64 -0.09 -5.06 18.69
C GLU A 64 -0.42 -3.56 18.58
N ARG A 65 0.61 -2.71 18.51
CA ARG A 65 0.41 -1.29 18.20
C ARG A 65 -0.24 -1.10 16.82
N ILE A 66 -1.03 -0.05 16.66
CA ILE A 66 -1.59 0.33 15.36
C ILE A 66 -0.44 0.49 14.34
N GLY A 67 -0.57 -0.14 13.18
CA GLY A 67 0.46 -0.13 12.15
C GLY A 67 1.64 -1.08 12.39
N TRP A 68 1.65 -1.89 13.47
CA TRP A 68 2.79 -2.76 13.83
C TRP A 68 3.24 -3.67 12.68
N GLY A 69 2.30 -4.26 11.94
CA GLY A 69 2.54 -5.25 10.89
C GLY A 69 3.18 -4.73 9.60
N ALA A 70 2.77 -5.31 8.46
CA ALA A 70 3.31 -4.98 7.14
C ALA A 70 3.16 -3.49 6.75
N SER A 71 2.16 -2.81 7.34
CA SER A 71 1.84 -1.42 7.03
C SER A 71 2.93 -0.41 7.41
N SER A 72 3.77 -0.68 8.41
CA SER A 72 4.92 0.19 8.74
C SER A 72 6.28 -0.44 8.42
N ARG A 73 6.28 -1.66 7.87
CA ARG A 73 7.48 -2.43 7.47
C ARG A 73 7.72 -2.45 5.97
N ASN A 74 6.89 -1.76 5.20
CA ASN A 74 7.08 -1.62 3.75
C ASN A 74 8.01 -0.45 3.41
N GLY A 75 8.37 -0.32 2.13
CA GLY A 75 9.28 0.72 1.65
C GLY A 75 8.63 2.08 1.35
N GLY A 76 7.35 2.29 1.69
CA GLY A 76 6.65 3.58 1.53
C GLY A 76 6.27 3.97 0.10
N MET A 77 6.64 3.18 -0.91
CA MET A 77 6.34 3.48 -2.32
C MET A 77 4.86 3.32 -2.65
N VAL A 78 4.25 4.36 -3.23
CA VAL A 78 2.87 4.33 -3.73
C VAL A 78 2.88 4.33 -5.26
N SER A 79 2.09 3.46 -5.88
CA SER A 79 1.91 3.45 -7.35
C SER A 79 0.55 2.84 -7.72
N GLY A 80 0.00 3.22 -8.88
CA GLY A 80 -1.28 2.72 -9.40
C GLY A 80 -1.25 1.28 -9.91
N GLY A 81 -0.66 0.33 -9.17
CA GLY A 81 -0.89 -1.09 -9.44
C GLY A 81 -0.05 -1.74 -10.55
N LEU A 82 1.14 -1.20 -10.88
CA LEU A 82 2.02 -1.67 -11.98
C LEU A 82 2.28 -3.19 -12.04
N LYS A 83 2.20 -3.89 -10.89
CA LYS A 83 2.46 -5.33 -10.80
C LYS A 83 1.29 -6.17 -11.29
N VAL A 84 0.06 -5.65 -11.26
CA VAL A 84 -1.19 -6.39 -11.50
C VAL A 84 -1.38 -6.64 -13.01
N ALA A 85 -1.12 -5.66 -13.87
CA ALA A 85 -1.33 -5.76 -15.32
C ALA A 85 -0.40 -6.75 -16.06
N GLY A 86 0.60 -7.33 -15.39
CA GLY A 86 1.58 -8.26 -16.00
C GLY A 86 1.65 -9.64 -15.35
N THR A 87 0.85 -9.90 -14.32
CA THR A 87 0.80 -11.18 -13.60
C THR A 87 -0.33 -12.03 -14.16
N GLY A 88 -0.23 -13.36 -14.15
CA GLY A 88 -1.22 -14.31 -14.69
C GLY A 88 -2.62 -14.29 -14.06
N LEU A 89 -3.14 -13.12 -13.71
CA LEU A 89 -4.48 -12.87 -13.19
C LEU A 89 -5.56 -13.32 -14.15
N GLU A 90 -5.40 -13.11 -15.46
CA GLU A 90 -6.36 -13.61 -16.44
C GLU A 90 -6.44 -15.15 -16.39
N GLN A 91 -5.30 -15.82 -16.22
CA GLN A 91 -5.26 -17.28 -16.10
C GLN A 91 -5.90 -17.76 -14.79
N ALA A 92 -5.73 -17.01 -13.70
CA ALA A 92 -6.24 -17.37 -12.38
C ALA A 92 -7.72 -17.00 -12.16
N HIS A 93 -8.19 -15.90 -12.75
CA HIS A 93 -9.47 -15.28 -12.42
C HIS A 93 -10.36 -14.99 -13.65
N GLY A 94 -9.87 -15.26 -14.85
CA GLY A 94 -10.55 -14.90 -16.10
C GLY A 94 -10.36 -13.41 -16.46
N PRO A 95 -10.63 -13.06 -17.73
CA PRO A 95 -10.31 -11.74 -18.28
C PRO A 95 -11.09 -10.61 -17.60
N GLU A 96 -12.37 -10.81 -17.31
CA GLU A 96 -13.20 -9.76 -16.71
C GLU A 96 -12.76 -9.42 -15.28
N GLN A 97 -12.57 -10.44 -14.43
CA GLN A 97 -12.13 -10.21 -13.05
C GLN A 97 -10.71 -9.62 -13.01
N ALA A 98 -9.81 -10.08 -13.90
CA ALA A 98 -8.47 -9.51 -14.01
C ALA A 98 -8.51 -8.02 -14.37
N LYS A 99 -9.39 -7.63 -15.30
CA LYS A 99 -9.63 -6.23 -15.65
C LYS A 99 -10.13 -5.42 -14.45
N GLN A 100 -11.10 -5.93 -13.69
CA GLN A 100 -11.61 -5.23 -12.51
C GLN A 100 -10.53 -5.03 -11.42
N ILE A 101 -9.69 -6.05 -11.19
CA ILE A 101 -8.56 -5.94 -10.25
C ILE A 101 -7.55 -4.91 -10.75
N ALA A 102 -7.25 -4.87 -12.05
CA ALA A 102 -6.34 -3.88 -12.64
C ALA A 102 -6.88 -2.46 -12.47
N LEU A 103 -8.17 -2.23 -12.73
CA LEU A 103 -8.82 -0.94 -12.54
C LEU A 103 -8.81 -0.51 -11.06
N ALA A 104 -9.12 -1.42 -10.14
CA ALA A 104 -9.05 -1.13 -8.70
C ALA A 104 -7.63 -0.78 -8.24
N ALA A 105 -6.62 -1.48 -8.78
CA ALA A 105 -5.23 -1.21 -8.48
C ALA A 105 -4.78 0.15 -9.04
N ALA A 106 -5.22 0.52 -10.24
CA ALA A 106 -4.98 1.86 -10.81
C ALA A 106 -5.64 2.96 -9.96
N ALA A 107 -6.89 2.76 -9.53
CA ALA A 107 -7.63 3.69 -8.70
C ALA A 107 -7.04 3.89 -7.29
N SER A 108 -6.16 3.01 -6.82
CA SER A 108 -5.56 3.10 -5.49
C SER A 108 -4.67 4.34 -5.30
N LEU A 109 -3.99 4.80 -6.36
CA LEU A 109 -3.13 5.99 -6.28
C LEU A 109 -3.94 7.27 -6.03
N PRO A 110 -4.93 7.65 -6.89
CA PRO A 110 -5.74 8.83 -6.63
C PRO A 110 -6.52 8.71 -5.32
N PHE A 111 -6.94 7.50 -4.92
CA PHE A 111 -7.60 7.29 -3.64
C PHE A 111 -6.70 7.64 -2.43
N ILE A 112 -5.41 7.27 -2.48
CA ILE A 112 -4.45 7.64 -1.44
C ILE A 112 -4.26 9.15 -1.40
N GLU A 113 -4.08 9.79 -2.57
CA GLU A 113 -3.90 11.25 -2.67
C GLU A 113 -5.11 12.01 -2.13
N GLU A 114 -6.32 11.60 -2.51
CA GLU A 114 -7.56 12.19 -1.99
C GLU A 114 -7.67 11.98 -0.47
N THR A 115 -7.31 10.79 0.02
CA THR A 115 -7.38 10.50 1.46
C THR A 115 -6.42 11.36 2.26
N ILE A 116 -5.17 11.53 1.79
CA ILE A 116 -4.18 12.39 2.43
C ILE A 116 -4.68 13.84 2.47
N ALA A 117 -5.18 14.36 1.35
CA ALA A 117 -5.67 15.73 1.26
C ALA A 117 -6.91 15.96 2.13
N ARG A 118 -7.89 15.05 2.08
CA ARG A 118 -9.17 15.18 2.78
C ARG A 118 -9.04 15.10 4.30
N GLU A 119 -8.14 14.25 4.78
CA GLU A 119 -7.92 14.04 6.22
C GLU A 119 -6.75 14.87 6.76
N GLU A 120 -6.15 15.73 5.92
CA GLU A 120 -5.02 16.60 6.28
C GLU A 120 -3.86 15.82 6.93
N ILE A 121 -3.53 14.66 6.35
CA ILE A 121 -2.52 13.75 6.90
C ILE A 121 -1.12 14.28 6.60
N ASP A 122 -0.40 14.63 7.66
CA ASP A 122 1.03 14.95 7.61
C ASP A 122 1.86 13.66 7.49
N CYS A 123 2.27 13.28 6.27
CA CYS A 123 2.95 12.01 6.00
C CYS A 123 4.06 12.07 4.95
N ASP A 124 4.64 13.25 4.70
CA ASP A 124 5.77 13.44 3.77
C ASP A 124 5.51 12.86 2.35
N TYR A 125 4.26 12.83 1.91
CA TYR A 125 3.90 12.32 0.59
C TYR A 125 4.44 13.22 -0.52
N ILE A 126 5.18 12.64 -1.46
CA ILE A 126 5.74 13.34 -2.63
C ILE A 126 5.35 12.62 -3.91
N ARG A 127 4.66 13.33 -4.81
CA ARG A 127 4.39 12.84 -6.16
C ARG A 127 5.61 13.07 -7.07
N CYS A 128 6.50 12.10 -7.12
CA CYS A 128 7.76 12.18 -7.89
C CYS A 128 7.81 11.27 -9.13
N GLY A 129 6.71 10.59 -9.45
CA GLY A 129 6.68 9.61 -10.54
C GLY A 129 7.43 8.31 -10.21
N ARG A 130 7.63 7.48 -11.22
CA ARG A 130 8.34 6.19 -11.07
C ARG A 130 9.25 5.95 -12.26
N TYR A 131 10.49 5.60 -11.99
CA TYR A 131 11.44 5.13 -12.98
C TYR A 131 11.67 3.62 -12.83
N ALA A 132 11.65 2.89 -13.94
CA ALA A 132 11.96 1.46 -14.00
C ALA A 132 13.01 1.21 -15.07
N ALA A 133 14.21 0.79 -14.65
CA ALA A 133 15.32 0.54 -15.57
C ALA A 133 15.23 -0.85 -16.21
N ALA A 134 15.54 -0.92 -17.51
CA ALA A 134 15.75 -2.18 -18.22
C ALA A 134 17.22 -2.62 -18.11
N TRP A 135 17.47 -3.80 -17.55
CA TRP A 135 18.84 -4.36 -17.47
C TRP A 135 19.37 -4.89 -18.82
N SER A 136 18.49 -5.24 -19.76
CA SER A 136 18.87 -5.81 -21.05
C SER A 136 17.97 -5.29 -22.18
N PRO A 137 18.40 -5.37 -23.45
CA PRO A 137 17.56 -5.04 -24.60
C PRO A 137 16.25 -5.87 -24.67
N GLY A 138 16.27 -7.10 -24.14
CA GLY A 138 15.08 -7.94 -24.02
C GLY A 138 14.07 -7.36 -23.01
N HIS A 139 14.56 -6.92 -21.85
CA HIS A 139 13.70 -6.28 -20.85
C HIS A 139 13.10 -4.97 -21.37
N TYR A 140 13.90 -4.17 -22.08
CA TYR A 140 13.43 -2.92 -22.67
C TYR A 140 12.25 -3.15 -23.63
N ARG A 141 12.38 -4.12 -24.55
CA ARG A 141 11.30 -4.49 -25.48
C ARG A 141 10.04 -4.95 -24.74
N ALA A 142 10.19 -5.84 -23.76
CA ALA A 142 9.05 -6.33 -22.97
C ALA A 142 8.36 -5.23 -22.13
N MET A 143 9.11 -4.21 -21.69
CA MET A 143 8.55 -3.02 -21.04
C MET A 143 7.83 -2.12 -22.03
N ALA A 144 8.43 -1.88 -23.21
CA ALA A 144 7.83 -1.07 -24.27
C ALA A 144 6.50 -1.65 -24.76
N GLU A 145 6.39 -2.97 -24.89
CA GLU A 145 5.14 -3.66 -25.25
C GLU A 145 4.01 -3.42 -24.22
N LYS A 146 4.34 -3.23 -22.95
CA LYS A 146 3.36 -3.04 -21.85
C LYS A 146 3.05 -1.57 -21.56
N ALA A 147 3.90 -0.64 -22.01
CA ALA A 147 3.77 0.78 -21.71
C ALA A 147 2.41 1.39 -22.13
N PRO A 148 1.83 1.09 -23.31
CA PRO A 148 0.52 1.62 -23.70
C PRO A 148 -0.61 1.17 -22.78
N LEU A 149 -0.66 -0.12 -22.44
CA LEU A 149 -1.66 -0.66 -21.52
C LEU A 149 -1.55 -0.03 -20.13
N LEU A 150 -0.31 0.18 -19.67
CA LEU A 150 -0.07 0.85 -18.40
C LEU A 150 -0.58 2.31 -18.41
N ALA A 151 -0.32 3.05 -19.48
CA ALA A 151 -0.81 4.42 -19.65
C ALA A 151 -2.34 4.46 -19.66
N GLU A 152 -2.98 3.54 -20.39
CA GLU A 152 -4.44 3.42 -20.45
C GLU A 152 -5.05 3.11 -19.08
N LEU A 153 -4.55 2.07 -18.39
CA LEU A 153 -5.11 1.64 -17.11
C LEU A 153 -4.95 2.68 -16.01
N THR A 154 -3.80 3.36 -15.97
CA THR A 154 -3.49 4.32 -14.90
C THR A 154 -3.91 5.75 -15.21
N GLY A 155 -4.11 6.08 -16.48
CA GLY A 155 -4.32 7.46 -16.94
C GLY A 155 -3.10 8.36 -16.72
N LEU A 156 -1.91 7.79 -16.48
CA LEU A 156 -0.69 8.53 -16.19
C LEU A 156 0.24 8.60 -17.41
N PRO A 157 1.00 9.72 -17.58
CA PRO A 157 2.06 9.79 -18.56
C PRO A 157 3.05 8.63 -18.37
N THR A 158 3.26 7.87 -19.45
CA THR A 158 4.18 6.72 -19.47
C THR A 158 5.02 6.85 -20.72
N GLU A 159 6.33 6.95 -20.54
CA GLU A 159 7.29 7.15 -21.63
C GLU A 159 8.42 6.14 -21.53
N MET A 160 8.84 5.63 -22.69
CA MET A 160 10.06 4.85 -22.81
C MET A 160 11.21 5.82 -23.12
N LEU A 161 12.29 5.73 -22.34
CA LEU A 161 13.48 6.59 -22.44
C LEU A 161 14.66 5.86 -23.08
#